data_AF-A0A5C6RF42-F1
#
_entry.id   AF-A0A5C6RF42-F1
#
_cell.length_a   1.000
_cell.length_b   1.000
_cell.length_c   1.000
_cell.angle_alpha   90.00
_cell.angle_beta   90.00
_cell.angle_gamma   90.00
#
_symmetry.space_group_name_H-M   'P 1'
#
loop_
_entity.id
_entity.type
_entity.pdbx_description
1 polymer ?
#
loop_
_entity_poly.entity_id
_entity_poly.type
_entity_poly.pdbx_seq_one_letter_code
_entity_poly.pdbx_strand_id
1 'polypeptide(L)'
;MLFNSIDFAIFLPIVFILYWFVTNKNLKLQNFLIVAASYLFYGWWDWRFLSLILFSTIIDFTVGQKLRKEENQLKRKVLLWTSILVNLGFLGFFKYYNFFL
;
A
#
# COMPACT_ATOMS: atom_id res chain seq x y z
N MET A 1 7.22 -9.19 -9.70
CA MET A 1 6.59 -9.08 -11.03
C MET A 1 6.75 -7.65 -11.51
N LEU A 2 7.22 -7.41 -12.73
CA LEU A 2 7.35 -6.05 -13.28
C LEU A 2 6.10 -5.68 -14.08
N PHE A 3 5.74 -4.39 -14.14
CA PHE A 3 4.55 -3.94 -14.87
C PHE A 3 4.59 -4.26 -16.37
N ASN A 4 5.78 -4.29 -16.96
CA ASN A 4 6.00 -4.62 -18.37
C ASN A 4 6.27 -6.12 -18.62
N SER A 5 5.99 -7.00 -17.64
CA SER A 5 6.21 -8.45 -17.76
C SER A 5 4.94 -9.20 -18.19
N ILE A 6 5.12 -10.35 -18.83
CA ILE A 6 4.03 -11.26 -19.21
C ILE A 6 3.26 -11.74 -17.97
N ASP A 7 3.98 -11.99 -16.88
CA ASP A 7 3.39 -12.34 -15.58
C ASP A 7 2.33 -11.30 -15.17
N PHE A 8 2.62 -9.99 -15.33
CA PHE A 8 1.68 -8.92 -15.00
C PHE A 8 0.49 -8.88 -15.94
N ALA A 9 0.74 -9.08 -17.23
CA ALA A 9 -0.31 -9.14 -18.23
C ALA A 9 -1.32 -10.27 -17.97
N ILE A 10 -0.90 -11.38 -17.35
CA ILE A 10 -1.79 -12.49 -16.95
C ILE A 10 -2.43 -12.23 -15.58
N PHE A 11 -1.64 -11.77 -14.61
CA PHE A 11 -2.09 -11.52 -13.24
C PHE A 11 -3.25 -10.51 -13.17
N LEU A 12 -3.15 -9.41 -13.92
CA LEU A 12 -4.14 -8.33 -13.85
C LEU A 12 -5.55 -8.77 -14.29
N PRO A 13 -5.75 -9.41 -15.47
CA PRO A 13 -7.05 -9.97 -15.85
C PRO A 13 -7.62 -10.97 -14.82
N ILE A 14 -6.77 -11.82 -14.23
CA ILE A 14 -7.21 -12.79 -13.22
C ILE A 14 -7.78 -12.06 -12.00
N VAL A 15 -7.01 -11.13 -11.42
CA VAL A 15 -7.45 -10.35 -10.24
C VAL A 15 -8.70 -9.54 -10.58
N PHE A 16 -8.77 -8.96 -11.76
CA PHE A 16 -9.92 -8.19 -12.23
C PHE A 16 -11.19 -9.06 -12.31
N ILE A 17 -11.10 -10.25 -12.88
CA ILE A 17 -12.24 -11.18 -12.98
C ILE A 17 -12.67 -11.63 -11.58
N LEU A 18 -11.74 -11.99 -10.70
CA LEU A 18 -12.04 -12.36 -9.32
C LEU A 18 -12.73 -11.23 -8.55
N TYR A 19 -12.32 -9.98 -8.78
CA TYR A 19 -12.90 -8.81 -8.12
C TYR A 19 -14.36 -8.57 -8.54
N TRP A 20 -14.64 -8.61 -9.84
CA TRP A 20 -15.96 -8.25 -10.40
C TRP A 20 -16.96 -9.39 -10.45
N PHE A 21 -16.52 -10.64 -10.55
CA PHE A 21 -17.42 -11.78 -10.76
C PHE A 21 -17.47 -12.73 -9.56
N VAL A 22 -16.38 -12.91 -8.82
CA VAL A 22 -16.32 -13.88 -7.70
C VAL A 22 -16.63 -13.21 -6.36
N THR A 23 -15.99 -12.07 -6.08
CA THR A 23 -16.09 -11.41 -4.77
C THR A 23 -17.15 -10.30 -4.72
N ASN A 24 -17.86 -10.04 -5.82
CA ASN A 24 -18.79 -8.91 -5.99
C ASN A 24 -19.93 -8.82 -4.96
N LYS A 25 -20.33 -9.93 -4.33
CA LYS A 25 -21.40 -9.95 -3.32
C LYS A 25 -20.93 -9.52 -1.92
N ASN A 26 -19.63 -9.39 -1.69
CA ASN A 26 -19.09 -9.11 -0.36
C ASN A 26 -17.90 -8.15 -0.40
N LEU A 27 -18.14 -6.91 0.05
CA LEU A 27 -17.13 -5.85 0.16
C LEU A 27 -15.91 -6.26 1.00
N LYS A 28 -16.09 -7.08 2.04
CA LYS A 28 -14.95 -7.55 2.85
C LYS A 28 -14.05 -8.49 2.05
N LEU A 29 -14.64 -9.38 1.24
CA LEU A 29 -13.87 -10.28 0.37
C LEU A 29 -13.18 -9.51 -0.76
N GLN A 30 -13.83 -8.48 -1.31
CA GLN A 30 -13.21 -7.59 -2.30
C GLN A 30 -11.98 -6.87 -1.74
N ASN A 31 -12.12 -6.25 -0.57
CA ASN A 31 -10.99 -5.58 0.08
C ASN A 31 -9.88 -6.56 0.42
N PHE A 32 -10.22 -7.75 0.92
CA PHE A 32 -9.24 -8.80 1.19
C PHE A 32 -8.50 -9.25 -0.08
N LEU A 33 -9.23 -9.47 -1.17
CA LEU A 33 -8.66 -9.83 -2.47
C LEU A 33 -7.67 -8.77 -2.96
N ILE A 34 -8.04 -7.48 -2.91
CA ILE A 34 -7.16 -6.38 -3.34
C ILE A 34 -5.90 -6.32 -2.48
N VAL A 35 -6.04 -6.45 -1.15
CA VAL A 35 -4.89 -6.46 -0.24
C VAL A 35 -4.00 -7.66 -0.57
N ALA A 36 -4.54 -8.87 -0.61
CA ALA A 36 -3.77 -10.06 -0.93
C ALA A 36 -3.08 -9.96 -2.29
N ALA A 37 -3.78 -9.51 -3.33
CA ALA A 37 -3.23 -9.30 -4.66
C ALA A 37 -2.09 -8.25 -4.66
N SER A 38 -2.24 -7.16 -3.93
CA SER A 38 -1.20 -6.14 -3.78
C SER A 38 0.07 -6.72 -3.14
N TYR A 39 -0.06 -7.44 -2.02
CA TYR A 39 1.09 -8.05 -1.35
C TYR A 39 1.73 -9.16 -2.19
N LEU A 40 0.95 -9.97 -2.92
CA LEU A 40 1.49 -10.94 -3.87
C LEU A 40 2.28 -10.25 -4.98
N PHE A 41 1.73 -9.19 -5.56
CA PHE A 41 2.38 -8.43 -6.64
C PHE A 41 3.75 -7.87 -6.20
N TYR A 42 3.76 -7.14 -5.07
CA TYR A 42 4.99 -6.55 -4.55
C TYR A 42 5.98 -7.62 -4.05
N GLY A 43 5.49 -8.69 -3.42
CA GLY A 43 6.31 -9.80 -2.93
C GLY A 43 6.98 -10.59 -4.04
N TRP A 44 6.35 -10.68 -5.21
CA TRP A 44 6.92 -11.31 -6.39
C TRP A 44 8.11 -10.54 -6.95
N TRP A 45 8.21 -9.24 -6.69
CA TRP A 45 9.38 -8.46 -7.12
C TRP A 45 10.53 -8.66 -6.15
N ASP A 46 10.31 -8.35 -4.88
CA ASP A 46 11.28 -8.64 -3.81
C ASP A 46 10.57 -8.63 -2.45
N TRP A 47 10.53 -9.81 -1.84
CA TRP A 47 9.89 -10.07 -0.55
C TRP A 47 10.46 -9.23 0.61
N ARG A 48 11.71 -8.77 0.55
CA ARG A 48 12.33 -7.97 1.63
C ARG A 48 11.59 -6.66 1.85
N PHE A 49 11.10 -6.06 0.76
CA PHE A 49 10.34 -4.81 0.80
C PHE A 49 8.88 -4.99 1.23
N LEU A 50 8.38 -6.22 1.39
CA LEU A 50 7.05 -6.45 1.95
C LEU A 50 6.94 -5.93 3.39
N SER A 51 8.02 -6.06 4.17
CA SER A 51 8.09 -5.53 5.53
C SER A 51 7.88 -4.00 5.55
N LEU A 52 8.49 -3.29 4.61
CA LEU A 52 8.36 -1.84 4.43
C LEU A 52 6.95 -1.45 3.99
N ILE A 53 6.39 -2.15 3.02
CA ILE A 53 5.02 -1.91 2.54
C ILE A 53 4.01 -2.18 3.66
N LEU A 54 4.19 -3.25 4.44
CA LEU A 54 3.35 -3.56 5.59
C LEU A 54 3.42 -2.46 6.63
N PHE A 55 4.62 -1.99 6.95
CA PHE A 55 4.82 -0.90 7.90
C PHE A 55 4.16 0.39 7.44
N SER A 56 4.38 0.83 6.18
CA SER A 56 3.71 2.00 5.61
C SER A 56 2.19 1.84 5.63
N THR A 57 1.67 0.69 5.21
CA THR A 57 0.24 0.40 5.21
C THR A 57 -0.36 0.54 6.61
N ILE A 58 0.29 -0.03 7.63
CA ILE A 58 -0.19 0.04 9.03
C ILE A 58 -0.19 1.49 9.52
N ILE A 59 0.87 2.25 9.25
CA ILE A 59 0.96 3.65 9.66
C ILE A 59 -0.13 4.47 9.00
N ASP A 60 -0.25 4.42 7.68
CA ASP A 60 -1.19 5.24 6.93
C ASP A 60 -2.64 4.86 7.25
N PHE A 61 -2.93 3.56 7.40
CA PHE A 61 -4.25 3.10 7.84
C PHE A 61 -4.59 3.59 9.26
N THR A 62 -3.64 3.49 10.19
CA THR A 62 -3.84 3.93 11.58
C THR A 62 -3.99 5.45 11.67
N VAL A 63 -3.18 6.20 10.93
CA VAL A 63 -3.26 7.66 10.85
C VAL A 63 -4.59 8.09 10.25
N GLY A 64 -5.02 7.48 9.15
CA GLY A 64 -6.32 7.75 8.53
C GLY A 64 -7.50 7.51 9.48
N GLN A 65 -7.47 6.39 10.21
CA GLN A 65 -8.50 6.07 11.21
C GLN A 65 -8.51 7.05 12.39
N LYS A 66 -7.34 7.47 12.88
CA LYS A 66 -7.22 8.47 13.96
C LYS A 66 -7.67 9.85 13.49
N LEU A 67 -7.32 10.26 12.28
CA LEU A 67 -7.72 11.54 11.68
C LEU A 67 -9.24 11.68 11.52
N ARG A 68 -9.96 10.56 11.35
CA ARG A 68 -11.41 10.54 11.27
C ARG A 68 -12.09 10.77 12.63
N LYS A 69 -11.45 10.38 13.73
CA LYS A 69 -12.01 10.49 15.09
C LYS A 69 -11.54 11.73 15.84
N GLU A 70 -10.39 12.26 15.49
CA GLU A 70 -9.78 13.39 16.19
C GLU A 70 -10.40 14.71 15.72
N GLU A 71 -10.93 15.48 16.67
CA GLU A 71 -11.53 16.80 16.42
C GLU A 71 -10.50 17.93 16.62
N ASN A 72 -9.46 17.70 17.43
CA ASN A 72 -8.45 18.70 17.70
C ASN A 72 -7.53 18.92 16.48
N GLN A 73 -7.59 20.12 15.91
CA GLN A 73 -6.84 20.51 14.71
C GLN A 73 -5.32 20.35 14.83
N LEU A 74 -4.74 20.60 16.02
CA LEU A 74 -3.30 20.44 16.23
C LEU A 74 -2.89 18.96 16.18
N LYS A 75 -3.64 18.09 16.85
CA LYS A 75 -3.37 16.64 16.83
C LYS A 75 -3.55 16.05 15.44
N ARG A 76 -4.55 16.51 14.69
CA ARG A 76 -4.75 16.12 13.28
C ARG A 76 -3.55 16.50 12.41
N LYS A 77 -3.02 17.73 12.56
CA LYS A 77 -1.82 18.15 11.83
C LYS A 77 -0.62 17.28 12.17
N VAL A 78 -0.40 16.95 13.44
CA VAL A 78 0.71 16.07 13.86
C VAL A 78 0.57 14.67 13.24
N LEU A 79 -0.63 14.08 13.27
CA LEU A 79 -0.90 12.77 12.65
C LEU A 79 -0.60 12.78 11.14
N LEU A 80 -1.05 13.82 10.43
CA LEU A 80 -0.82 13.99 9.00
C LEU A 80 0.68 14.15 8.69
N TRP A 81 1.38 15.04 9.41
CA TRP A 81 2.82 15.22 9.25
C TRP A 81 3.61 13.95 9.51
N THR A 82 3.18 13.12 10.47
CA THR A 82 3.82 11.83 10.75
C THR A 82 3.75 10.90 9.54
N SER A 83 2.56 10.74 8.93
CA SER A 83 2.39 9.92 7.71
C SER A 83 3.21 10.46 6.52
N ILE A 84 3.21 11.78 6.33
CA ILE A 84 3.99 12.43 5.25
C ILE A 84 5.49 12.18 5.45
N LEU A 85 6.01 12.39 6.66
CA LEU A 85 7.44 12.23 6.95
C LEU A 85 7.89 10.78 6.74
N VAL A 86 7.08 9.79 7.13
CA VAL A 86 7.39 8.38 6.89
C VAL A 86 7.45 8.06 5.39
N ASN A 87 6.43 8.48 4.62
CA ASN A 87 6.38 8.22 3.19
C ASN A 87 7.51 8.93 2.42
N LEU A 88 7.79 10.20 2.75
CA LEU A 88 8.90 10.95 2.17
C LEU A 88 10.26 10.40 2.62
N GLY A 89 10.37 9.89 3.84
CA GLY A 89 11.56 9.21 4.34
C GLY A 89 11.89 7.96 3.52
N PHE A 90 10.88 7.14 3.22
CA PHE A 90 11.04 5.99 2.32
C PHE A 90 11.42 6.40 0.92
N LEU A 91 10.78 7.43 0.37
CA LEU A 91 11.16 7.94 -0.95
C LEU A 91 12.61 8.44 -0.97
N GLY A 92 13.02 9.23 0.02
CA GLY A 92 14.37 9.76 0.15
C GLY A 92 15.41 8.65 0.25
N PHE A 93 15.21 7.68 1.13
CA PHE A 93 16.16 6.60 1.36
C PHE A 93 16.22 5.60 0.19
N PHE A 94 15.08 5.10 -0.30
CA PHE A 94 15.10 4.04 -1.31
C PHE A 94 15.33 4.54 -2.73
N LYS A 95 14.91 5.78 -3.05
CA LYS A 95 15.03 6.31 -4.41
C LYS A 95 16.19 7.29 -4.57
N TYR A 96 16.43 8.14 -3.57
CA TYR A 96 17.34 9.29 -3.71
C TYR A 96 18.61 9.21 -2.87
N TYR A 97 18.81 8.17 -2.05
CA TYR A 97 20.00 8.06 -1.20
C TYR A 97 21.30 8.13 -2.00
N ASN A 98 21.35 7.46 -3.15
CA ASN A 98 22.51 7.48 -4.06
C ASN A 98 22.72 8.81 -4.81
N PHE A 99 21.81 9.78 -4.69
CA PHE A 99 21.99 11.11 -5.28
C PHE A 99 22.82 12.04 -4.37
N PHE A 100 22.87 11.74 -3.06
CA PHE A 100 23.56 12.56 -2.07
C PHE A 100 24.92 11.98 -1.63
N LEU A 101 25.30 10.81 -2.17
CA LEU A 101 26.57 10.14 -1.93
C LEU A 101 27.54 10.37 -3.09
#